data_AF-A0A959U508-F1
#
_entry.id   AF-A0A959U508-F1
#
_cell.length_a   1.000
_cell.length_b   1.000
_cell.length_c   1.000
_cell.angle_alpha   90.00
_cell.angle_beta   90.00
_cell.angle_gamma   90.00
#
_symmetry.space_group_name_H-M   'P 1'
#
loop_
_entity.id
_entity.type
_entity.pdbx_description
1 polymer ?
#
loop_
_entity_poly.entity_id
_entity_poly.type
_entity_poly.pdbx_seq_one_letter_code
_entity_poly.pdbx_strand_id
1 'polypeptide(L)'
;NTAIGARDFLVAYNVNLNTTSTRRANSVAFDVREQGRVDPSGAKDASGEAVRIPGTCKAVKAIGWYIEEYGLAQVSMNLTNISITPVHIAFDECVKSAYNRGMRVTGSELVGLIPLQAMLDAGKYFLEKQQRSTGVSEEELIHIAIKSMGLDELTPFDPKEKIIEYKLRGGANTGRLVGMNLRTFANETASESVAPGGGSISAYAGALGISLATMVANLSSHKRGWDERWKEFSDWAEKGQRLKDELLHLVDEDTEAFNRIMQAFGMPKGSPEEKAARSAAIQEATKYAIEIPFRVMQLSLESMHVAKAMAETGNPNSVTDAGVGGLCARTAVIGAHMNVLTNAAGLKDKDFLDRILPEAQRMTNEAEALEQEIRAIVIRNIG
;
A
#
# COMPACT_ATOMS: atom_id res chain seq x y z
N ASN A 1 -31.03 0.86 29.27
CA ASN A 1 -30.86 0.24 27.94
C ASN A 1 -29.57 0.68 27.32
N THR A 2 -28.60 -0.21 27.23
CA THR A 2 -27.37 0.00 26.45
C THR A 2 -27.63 -0.53 25.05
N ALA A 3 -27.50 0.31 24.03
CA ALA A 3 -27.60 -0.12 22.63
C ALA A 3 -26.19 -0.46 22.12
N ILE A 4 -25.98 -1.74 21.78
CA ILE A 4 -24.75 -2.23 21.13
C ILE A 4 -25.10 -2.49 19.66
N GLY A 5 -24.26 -2.03 18.74
CA GLY A 5 -24.46 -2.22 17.30
C GLY A 5 -23.16 -2.04 16.51
N ALA A 6 -23.18 -2.47 15.25
CA ALA A 6 -22.08 -2.31 14.31
C ALA A 6 -22.58 -1.57 13.06
N ARG A 7 -21.69 -0.80 12.44
CA ARG A 7 -21.95 -0.06 11.20
C ARG A 7 -20.65 0.10 10.42
N ASP A 8 -20.77 0.41 9.14
CA ASP A 8 -19.63 0.79 8.32
C ASP A 8 -18.93 2.04 8.88
N PHE A 9 -17.64 2.15 8.55
CA PHE A 9 -16.82 3.26 8.96
C PHE A 9 -17.36 4.56 8.35
N LEU A 10 -17.60 5.56 9.20
CA LEU A 10 -18.07 6.88 8.77
C LEU A 10 -16.91 7.86 8.80
N VAL A 11 -16.80 8.64 7.74
CA VAL A 11 -15.88 9.76 7.64
C VAL A 11 -16.67 11.06 7.66
N ALA A 12 -16.36 11.93 8.64
CA ALA A 12 -16.86 13.29 8.68
C ALA A 12 -15.89 14.18 7.89
N TYR A 13 -16.41 14.83 6.85
CA TYR A 13 -15.61 15.48 5.82
C TYR A 13 -16.28 16.78 5.38
N ASN A 14 -15.53 17.87 5.36
CA ASN A 14 -16.03 19.17 4.92
C ASN A 14 -15.30 19.62 3.66
N VAL A 15 -16.02 20.26 2.73
CA VAL A 15 -15.42 20.87 1.52
C VAL A 15 -15.58 22.38 1.59
N ASN A 16 -14.48 23.12 1.51
CA ASN A 16 -14.43 24.57 1.69
C ASN A 16 -14.79 25.29 0.40
N LEU A 17 -15.68 26.29 0.47
CA LEU A 17 -16.08 27.10 -0.67
C LEU A 17 -15.64 28.56 -0.46
N ASN A 18 -15.26 29.22 -1.55
CA ASN A 18 -14.90 30.64 -1.56
C ASN A 18 -16.10 31.62 -1.39
N THR A 19 -17.11 31.25 -0.61
CA THR A 19 -18.32 32.04 -0.39
C THR A 19 -18.71 32.05 1.08
N THR A 20 -19.34 33.12 1.55
CA THR A 20 -19.98 33.18 2.88
C THR A 20 -21.44 32.70 2.85
N SER A 21 -21.97 32.38 1.67
CA SER A 21 -23.40 32.07 1.50
C SER A 21 -23.72 30.61 1.80
N THR A 22 -24.30 30.35 2.98
CA THR A 22 -24.83 29.03 3.36
C THR A 22 -25.88 28.50 2.37
N ARG A 23 -26.65 29.38 1.71
CA ARG A 23 -27.62 29.01 0.67
C ARG A 23 -26.92 28.41 -0.56
N ARG A 24 -25.79 28.98 -0.97
CA ARG A 24 -24.99 28.45 -2.09
C ARG A 24 -24.31 27.14 -1.71
N ALA A 25 -23.76 27.03 -0.50
CA ALA A 25 -23.21 25.79 0.01
C ALA A 25 -24.26 24.66 0.07
N ASN A 26 -25.48 24.96 0.53
CA ASN A 26 -26.58 24.00 0.51
C ASN A 26 -26.95 23.55 -0.91
N SER A 27 -26.85 24.45 -1.89
CA SER A 27 -27.12 24.09 -3.28
C SER A 27 -26.13 23.07 -3.83
N VAL A 28 -24.87 23.09 -3.37
CA VAL A 28 -23.86 22.06 -3.66
C VAL A 28 -24.15 20.80 -2.85
N ALA A 29 -24.42 20.93 -1.55
CA ALA A 29 -24.77 19.81 -0.67
C ALA A 29 -25.95 18.98 -1.21
N PHE A 30 -26.95 19.64 -1.79
CA PHE A 30 -28.11 18.97 -2.39
C PHE A 30 -27.83 18.27 -3.72
N ASP A 31 -26.80 18.68 -4.45
CA ASP A 31 -26.36 17.94 -5.65
C ASP A 31 -25.62 16.66 -5.27
N VAL A 32 -24.84 16.69 -4.18
CA VAL A 32 -23.96 15.58 -3.85
C VAL A 32 -24.59 14.58 -2.89
N ARG A 33 -25.41 15.01 -1.92
CA ARG A 33 -25.99 14.08 -0.92
C ARG A 33 -26.99 13.13 -1.57
N GLU A 34 -27.06 11.90 -1.08
CA GLU A 34 -27.91 10.85 -1.63
C GLU A 34 -29.39 11.26 -1.70
N GLN A 35 -29.89 11.89 -0.62
CA GLN A 35 -31.28 12.37 -0.52
C GLN A 35 -31.62 13.48 -1.54
N GLY A 36 -30.60 14.08 -2.14
CA GLY A 36 -30.71 15.11 -3.15
C GLY A 36 -31.54 16.32 -2.74
N ARG A 37 -32.29 16.87 -3.71
CA ARG A 37 -33.20 18.02 -3.56
C ARG A 37 -34.64 17.63 -3.83
N VAL A 38 -35.56 18.39 -3.25
CA VAL A 38 -36.96 18.39 -3.69
C VAL A 38 -37.02 18.97 -5.11
N ASP A 39 -37.84 18.38 -5.97
CA ASP A 39 -38.06 18.84 -7.33
C ASP A 39 -38.55 20.32 -7.33
N PRO A 40 -37.80 21.24 -7.95
CA PRO A 40 -38.17 22.65 -7.99
C PRO A 40 -39.51 22.93 -8.69
N SER A 41 -40.00 22.02 -9.54
CA SER A 41 -41.30 22.13 -10.21
C SER A 41 -42.49 21.93 -9.27
N GLY A 42 -42.25 21.41 -8.05
CA GLY A 42 -43.31 21.07 -7.09
C GLY A 42 -44.04 19.77 -7.41
N ALA A 43 -43.44 18.91 -8.26
CA ALA A 43 -43.99 17.59 -8.57
C ALA A 43 -44.23 16.76 -7.31
N LYS A 44 -45.36 16.06 -7.29
CA LYS A 44 -45.75 15.13 -6.22
C LYS A 44 -45.91 13.72 -6.78
N ASP A 45 -45.54 12.72 -6.00
CA ASP A 45 -45.72 11.32 -6.38
C ASP A 45 -47.17 10.85 -6.15
N ALA A 46 -47.43 9.57 -6.46
CA ALA A 46 -48.76 8.97 -6.32
C ALA A 46 -49.28 8.93 -4.88
N SER A 47 -48.40 9.06 -3.87
CA SER A 47 -48.75 9.18 -2.45
C SER A 47 -48.95 10.63 -1.99
N GLY A 48 -48.73 11.62 -2.86
CA GLY A 48 -48.83 13.04 -2.53
C GLY A 48 -47.57 13.63 -1.88
N GLU A 49 -46.50 12.85 -1.78
CA GLU A 49 -45.20 13.28 -1.26
C GLU A 49 -44.40 14.01 -2.34
N ALA A 50 -43.54 14.93 -1.92
CA ALA A 50 -42.75 15.72 -2.86
C ALA A 50 -41.70 14.84 -3.57
N VAL A 51 -41.70 14.87 -4.91
CA VAL A 51 -40.70 14.14 -5.70
C VAL A 51 -39.32 14.69 -5.41
N ARG A 52 -38.34 13.80 -5.25
CA ARG A 52 -36.95 14.17 -5.01
C ARG A 52 -36.08 13.78 -6.19
N ILE A 53 -35.20 14.70 -6.56
CA ILE A 53 -34.12 14.45 -7.51
C ILE A 53 -32.92 14.01 -6.67
N PRO A 54 -32.47 12.74 -6.77
CA PRO A 54 -31.37 12.23 -5.97
C PRO A 54 -30.06 12.93 -6.31
N GLY A 55 -29.14 13.02 -5.34
CA GLY A 55 -27.81 13.53 -5.59
C GLY A 55 -26.87 12.50 -6.23
N THR A 56 -25.67 12.95 -6.58
CA THR A 56 -24.68 12.16 -7.31
C THR A 56 -23.96 11.12 -6.45
N CYS A 57 -23.83 11.35 -5.13
CA CYS A 57 -23.13 10.42 -4.23
C CYS A 57 -24.10 9.60 -3.37
N LYS A 58 -23.92 8.28 -3.35
CA LYS A 58 -24.68 7.33 -2.52
C LYS A 58 -24.07 7.21 -1.13
N ALA A 59 -24.86 6.88 -0.11
CA ALA A 59 -24.39 6.80 1.28
C ALA A 59 -23.68 8.10 1.77
N VAL A 60 -24.13 9.25 1.28
CA VAL A 60 -23.62 10.57 1.66
C VAL A 60 -24.76 11.43 2.18
N LYS A 61 -24.55 12.00 3.37
CA LYS A 61 -25.39 13.06 3.93
C LYS A 61 -24.59 14.35 3.90
N ALA A 62 -25.18 15.44 3.45
CA ALA A 62 -24.50 16.73 3.41
C ALA A 62 -25.45 17.91 3.68
N ILE A 63 -24.88 18.99 4.20
CA ILE A 63 -25.53 20.29 4.42
C ILE A 63 -24.54 21.43 4.15
N GLY A 64 -25.05 22.59 3.74
CA GLY A 64 -24.25 23.81 3.72
C GLY A 64 -24.14 24.41 5.13
N TRP A 65 -22.93 24.72 5.57
CA TRP A 65 -22.64 25.29 6.87
C TRP A 65 -21.71 26.50 6.74
N TYR A 66 -21.84 27.51 7.61
CA TYR A 66 -20.93 28.66 7.64
C TYR A 66 -20.02 28.55 8.87
N ILE A 67 -18.70 28.62 8.68
CA ILE A 67 -17.73 28.62 9.78
C ILE A 67 -17.26 30.05 9.99
N GLU A 68 -17.67 30.62 11.12
CA GLU A 68 -17.33 31.99 11.51
C GLU A 68 -15.82 32.19 11.69
N GLU A 69 -15.12 31.21 12.27
CA GLU A 69 -13.67 31.23 12.52
C GLU A 69 -12.85 31.43 11.23
N TYR A 70 -13.30 30.86 10.11
CA TYR A 70 -12.60 30.93 8.82
C TYR A 70 -13.26 31.89 7.83
N GLY A 71 -14.38 32.51 8.20
CA GLY A 71 -15.09 33.46 7.35
C GLY A 71 -15.62 32.88 6.03
N LEU A 72 -15.89 31.57 5.98
CA LEU A 72 -16.29 30.87 4.76
C LEU A 72 -17.38 29.82 5.01
N ALA A 73 -18.09 29.45 3.94
CA ALA A 73 -19.06 28.37 3.94
C ALA A 73 -18.43 27.06 3.45
N GLN A 74 -18.88 25.96 4.02
CA GLN A 74 -18.50 24.61 3.68
C GLN A 74 -19.71 23.77 3.26
N VAL A 75 -19.45 22.74 2.47
CA VAL A 75 -20.32 21.58 2.38
C VAL A 75 -19.87 20.60 3.47
N SER A 76 -20.61 20.52 4.57
CA SER A 76 -20.33 19.57 5.65
C SER A 76 -20.99 18.24 5.36
N MET A 77 -20.21 17.16 5.40
CA MET A 77 -20.61 15.84 4.91
C MET A 77 -20.33 14.74 5.93
N ASN A 78 -21.23 13.76 5.98
CA ASN A 78 -21.00 12.46 6.57
C ASN A 78 -21.07 11.41 5.46
N LEU A 79 -19.94 10.79 5.17
CA LEU A 79 -19.84 9.64 4.27
C LEU A 79 -20.08 8.40 5.13
N THR A 80 -21.28 7.83 5.05
CA THR A 80 -21.69 6.73 5.94
C THR A 80 -21.16 5.37 5.50
N ASN A 81 -20.71 5.25 4.24
CA ASN A 81 -20.00 4.09 3.72
C ASN A 81 -19.04 4.55 2.60
N ILE A 82 -17.74 4.58 2.93
CA ILE A 82 -16.69 5.06 2.03
C ILE A 82 -16.30 4.06 0.93
N SER A 83 -16.75 2.81 1.02
CA SER A 83 -16.61 1.82 -0.05
C SER A 83 -17.65 2.04 -1.16
N ILE A 84 -18.76 2.71 -0.86
CA ILE A 84 -19.78 3.11 -1.83
C ILE A 84 -19.43 4.45 -2.47
N THR A 85 -19.21 5.48 -1.65
CA THR A 85 -18.70 6.78 -2.13
C THR A 85 -17.39 7.08 -1.42
N PRO A 86 -16.24 6.97 -2.11
CA PRO A 86 -14.95 7.37 -1.58
C PRO A 86 -14.85 8.89 -1.36
N VAL A 87 -13.98 9.30 -0.41
CA VAL A 87 -13.76 10.71 -0.05
C VAL A 87 -13.37 11.59 -1.25
N HIS A 88 -12.51 11.09 -2.12
CA HIS A 88 -12.04 11.81 -3.30
C HIS A 88 -13.14 11.99 -4.36
N ILE A 89 -14.07 11.03 -4.48
CA ILE A 89 -15.24 11.16 -5.36
C ILE A 89 -16.21 12.20 -4.81
N ALA A 90 -16.50 12.17 -3.51
CA ALA A 90 -17.34 13.18 -2.86
C ALA A 90 -16.75 14.60 -3.00
N PHE A 91 -15.43 14.74 -2.86
CA PHE A 91 -14.73 15.99 -3.10
C PHE A 91 -14.90 16.49 -4.54
N ASP A 92 -14.63 15.65 -5.54
CA ASP A 92 -14.69 16.07 -6.94
C ASP A 92 -16.11 16.39 -7.42
N GLU A 93 -17.12 15.70 -6.90
CA GLU A 93 -18.52 16.05 -7.17
C GLU A 93 -18.89 17.40 -6.55
N CYS A 94 -18.36 17.74 -5.38
CA CYS A 94 -18.46 19.09 -4.82
C CYS A 94 -17.72 20.12 -5.70
N VAL A 95 -16.51 19.83 -6.17
CA VAL A 95 -15.74 20.70 -7.07
C VAL A 95 -16.53 20.99 -8.35
N LYS A 96 -17.04 19.95 -9.01
CA LYS A 96 -17.84 20.06 -10.23
C LYS A 96 -19.11 20.87 -10.00
N SER A 97 -19.86 20.58 -8.94
CA SER A 97 -21.09 21.28 -8.61
C SER A 97 -20.84 22.76 -8.25
N ALA A 98 -19.77 23.07 -7.53
CA ALA A 98 -19.38 24.44 -7.20
C ALA A 98 -18.93 25.22 -8.45
N TYR A 99 -18.10 24.61 -9.30
CA TYR A 99 -17.58 25.21 -10.54
C TYR A 99 -18.71 25.62 -11.49
N ASN A 100 -19.70 24.74 -11.69
CA ASN A 100 -20.88 25.01 -12.51
C ASN A 100 -21.73 26.18 -12.01
N ARG A 101 -21.45 26.70 -10.81
CA ARG A 101 -22.14 27.83 -10.17
C ARG A 101 -21.26 29.07 -10.01
N GLY A 102 -20.07 29.08 -10.62
CA GLY A 102 -19.09 30.16 -10.50
C GLY A 102 -18.44 30.25 -9.12
N MET A 103 -18.50 29.19 -8.31
CA MET A 103 -17.78 29.07 -7.04
C MET A 103 -16.53 28.22 -7.21
N ARG A 104 -15.59 28.37 -6.29
CA ARG A 104 -14.37 27.58 -6.22
C ARG A 104 -14.35 26.83 -4.90
N VAL A 105 -14.01 25.54 -4.96
CA VAL A 105 -13.57 24.77 -3.80
C VAL A 105 -12.14 25.21 -3.47
N THR A 106 -11.88 25.65 -2.25
CA THR A 106 -10.55 26.12 -1.81
C THR A 106 -9.72 25.03 -1.14
N GLY A 107 -10.38 24.02 -0.59
CA GLY A 107 -9.77 22.90 0.11
C GLY A 107 -10.82 22.03 0.77
N SER A 108 -10.40 21.23 1.73
CA SER A 108 -11.29 20.38 2.52
C SER A 108 -10.72 20.15 3.90
N GLU A 109 -11.53 19.52 4.76
CA GLU A 109 -11.16 19.23 6.12
C GLU A 109 -11.68 17.85 6.52
N LEU A 110 -10.78 17.03 7.09
CA LEU A 110 -11.14 15.78 7.73
C LEU A 110 -11.37 16.00 9.23
N VAL A 111 -12.59 15.72 9.68
CA VAL A 111 -12.96 15.75 11.10
C VAL A 111 -12.86 14.33 11.67
N GLY A 112 -11.84 14.11 12.52
CA GLY A 112 -11.56 12.81 13.12
C GLY A 112 -10.49 12.02 12.38
N LEU A 113 -10.68 10.70 12.28
CA LEU A 113 -9.72 9.75 11.71
C LEU A 113 -10.24 9.18 10.38
N ILE A 114 -9.31 8.77 9.52
CA ILE A 114 -9.59 8.12 8.23
C ILE A 114 -8.80 6.81 8.10
N PRO A 115 -9.36 5.76 7.48
CA PRO A 115 -8.59 4.56 7.13
C PRO A 115 -7.51 4.88 6.08
N LEU A 116 -6.36 4.23 6.21
CA LEU A 116 -5.22 4.37 5.29
C LEU A 116 -5.64 4.09 3.84
N GLN A 117 -6.39 3.01 3.62
CA GLN A 117 -6.81 2.61 2.27
C GLN A 117 -7.56 3.73 1.54
N ALA A 118 -8.41 4.50 2.23
CA ALA A 118 -9.16 5.60 1.63
C ALA A 118 -8.24 6.75 1.14
N MET A 119 -7.12 6.96 1.83
CA MET A 119 -6.09 7.92 1.42
C MET A 119 -5.25 7.39 0.25
N LEU A 120 -4.91 6.10 0.25
CA LEU A 120 -4.18 5.47 -0.86
C LEU A 120 -5.00 5.49 -2.15
N ASP A 121 -6.29 5.14 -2.06
CA ASP A 121 -7.20 5.18 -3.20
C ASP A 121 -7.35 6.60 -3.74
N ALA A 122 -7.44 7.61 -2.85
CA ALA A 122 -7.47 9.01 -3.25
C ALA A 122 -6.18 9.43 -3.96
N GLY A 123 -5.01 9.05 -3.44
CA GLY A 123 -3.71 9.34 -4.05
C GLY A 123 -3.61 8.77 -5.46
N LYS A 124 -3.99 7.50 -5.62
CA LYS A 124 -4.02 6.82 -6.93
C LYS A 124 -4.98 7.51 -7.89
N TYR A 125 -6.21 7.77 -7.45
CA TYR A 125 -7.23 8.45 -8.26
C TYR A 125 -6.73 9.77 -8.85
N PHE A 126 -6.08 10.61 -8.04
CA PHE A 126 -5.57 11.90 -8.51
C PHE A 126 -4.30 11.77 -9.37
N LEU A 127 -3.45 10.77 -9.16
CA LEU A 127 -2.33 10.48 -10.06
C LEU A 127 -2.81 10.00 -11.43
N GLU A 128 -3.81 9.12 -11.48
CA GLU A 128 -4.40 8.64 -12.74
C GLU A 128 -5.03 9.80 -13.52
N LYS A 129 -5.72 10.71 -12.84
CA LYS A 129 -6.22 11.95 -13.45
C LYS A 129 -5.12 12.83 -14.05
N GLN A 130 -3.92 12.78 -13.48
CA GLN A 130 -2.74 13.49 -13.97
C GLN A 130 -1.96 12.69 -15.03
N GLN A 131 -2.40 11.48 -15.40
CA GLN A 131 -1.65 10.56 -16.25
C GLN A 131 -0.24 10.28 -15.71
N ARG A 132 -0.13 10.15 -14.38
CA ARG A 132 1.12 9.85 -13.68
C ARG A 132 1.06 8.45 -13.10
N SER A 133 2.23 7.83 -12.97
CA SER A 133 2.35 6.51 -12.37
C SER A 133 1.79 6.48 -10.95
N THR A 134 0.98 5.46 -10.66
CA THR A 134 0.47 5.13 -9.33
C THR A 134 1.40 4.18 -8.55
N GLY A 135 2.46 3.67 -9.21
CA GLY A 135 3.50 2.84 -8.60
C GLY A 135 4.55 3.63 -7.81
N VAL A 136 4.11 4.58 -6.99
CA VAL A 136 4.91 5.41 -6.10
C VAL A 136 4.81 4.92 -4.66
N SER A 137 5.55 5.54 -3.72
CA SER A 137 5.52 5.13 -2.32
C SER A 137 4.17 5.46 -1.66
N GLU A 138 3.88 4.77 -0.55
CA GLU A 138 2.70 5.03 0.28
C GLU A 138 2.62 6.51 0.70
N GLU A 139 3.76 7.08 1.10
CA GLU A 139 3.88 8.48 1.51
C GLU A 139 3.60 9.45 0.37
N GLU A 140 4.03 9.14 -0.86
CA GLU A 140 3.73 9.95 -2.03
C GLU A 140 2.24 9.88 -2.37
N LEU A 141 1.60 8.71 -2.30
CA LEU A 141 0.15 8.58 -2.50
C LEU A 141 -0.63 9.43 -1.47
N ILE A 142 -0.24 9.36 -0.19
CA ILE A 142 -0.85 10.18 0.87
C ILE A 142 -0.60 11.67 0.61
N HIS A 143 0.61 12.05 0.20
CA HIS A 143 0.95 13.43 -0.12
C HIS A 143 0.06 13.96 -1.24
N ILE A 144 -0.10 13.21 -2.34
CA ILE A 144 -0.95 13.59 -3.47
C ILE A 144 -2.41 13.68 -3.04
N ALA A 145 -2.90 12.75 -2.22
CA ALA A 145 -4.27 12.80 -1.69
C ALA A 145 -4.52 14.09 -0.89
N ILE A 146 -3.60 14.43 0.03
CA ILE A 146 -3.67 15.65 0.84
C ILE A 146 -3.72 16.89 -0.04
N LYS A 147 -2.77 17.02 -0.98
CA LYS A 147 -2.67 18.20 -1.84
C LYS A 147 -3.81 18.34 -2.83
N SER A 148 -4.29 17.23 -3.39
CA SER A 148 -5.35 17.26 -4.39
C SER A 148 -6.71 17.59 -3.79
N MET A 149 -6.97 17.14 -2.56
CA MET A 149 -8.19 17.46 -1.82
C MET A 149 -8.07 18.75 -0.99
N GLY A 150 -6.86 19.30 -0.83
CA GLY A 150 -6.59 20.47 0.01
C GLY A 150 -6.92 20.20 1.49
N LEU A 151 -6.59 19.01 1.99
CA LEU A 151 -6.85 18.59 3.39
C LEU A 151 -6.11 19.44 4.42
N ASP A 152 -5.09 20.17 3.98
CA ASP A 152 -4.21 21.00 4.81
C ASP A 152 -4.45 22.51 4.60
N GLU A 153 -5.59 22.90 4.01
CA GLU A 153 -5.87 24.30 3.68
C GLU A 153 -6.18 25.16 4.91
N LEU A 154 -6.98 24.66 5.84
CA LEU A 154 -7.35 25.40 7.06
C LEU A 154 -6.38 25.15 8.21
N THR A 155 -5.93 23.90 8.37
CA THR A 155 -5.00 23.48 9.43
C THR A 155 -4.07 22.40 8.88
N PRO A 156 -2.84 22.24 9.43
CA PRO A 156 -1.93 21.20 8.98
C PRO A 156 -2.55 19.80 9.10
N PHE A 157 -2.41 19.00 8.04
CA PHE A 157 -2.78 17.59 8.08
C PHE A 157 -1.58 16.74 8.48
N ASP A 158 -1.60 16.17 9.69
CA ASP A 158 -0.60 15.18 10.12
C ASP A 158 -1.11 13.75 9.87
N PRO A 159 -0.55 13.01 8.90
CA PRO A 159 -0.95 11.64 8.62
C PRO A 159 -0.83 10.71 9.82
N LYS A 160 0.14 10.92 10.72
CA LYS A 160 0.37 10.06 11.89
C LYS A 160 -0.76 10.15 12.91
N GLU A 161 -1.42 11.31 12.98
CA GLU A 161 -2.53 11.54 13.90
C GLU A 161 -3.90 11.33 13.27
N LYS A 162 -4.01 11.50 11.94
CA LYS A 162 -5.28 11.44 11.20
C LYS A 162 -5.55 10.07 10.59
N ILE A 163 -4.53 9.28 10.27
CA ILE A 163 -4.69 7.94 9.69
C ILE A 163 -4.68 6.89 10.80
N ILE A 164 -5.73 6.05 10.85
CA ILE A 164 -5.96 5.07 11.92
C ILE A 164 -4.77 4.12 12.05
N GLU A 165 -4.36 3.52 10.94
CA GLU A 165 -3.31 2.51 10.89
C GLU A 165 -1.96 3.08 11.30
N TYR A 166 -1.67 4.34 10.96
CA TYR A 166 -0.44 5.01 11.39
C TYR A 166 -0.45 5.25 12.90
N LYS A 167 -1.57 5.71 13.44
CA LYS A 167 -1.74 5.94 14.87
C LYS A 167 -1.61 4.64 15.67
N LEU A 168 -2.10 3.53 15.13
CA LEU A 168 -1.93 2.20 15.73
C LEU A 168 -0.47 1.70 15.63
N ARG A 169 0.20 1.91 14.48
CA ARG A 169 1.62 1.53 14.28
C ARG A 169 2.56 2.32 15.20
N GLY A 170 2.24 3.57 15.52
CA GLY A 170 3.06 4.44 16.38
C GLY A 170 3.36 3.90 17.77
N GLY A 171 2.54 2.96 18.28
CA GLY A 171 2.79 2.26 19.55
C GLY A 171 3.62 0.97 19.44
N ALA A 172 3.88 0.46 18.23
CA ALA A 172 4.41 -0.88 17.98
C ALA A 172 5.79 -0.93 17.28
N ASN A 173 6.40 0.23 17.01
CA ASN A 173 7.52 0.34 16.06
C ASN A 173 8.92 0.35 16.67
N THR A 174 9.06 0.16 17.98
CA THR A 174 10.37 0.10 18.64
C THR A 174 11.00 -1.27 18.44
N GLY A 175 11.79 -1.44 17.37
CA GLY A 175 12.62 -2.65 17.18
C GLY A 175 12.64 -3.27 15.79
N ARG A 176 11.92 -2.72 14.80
CA ARG A 176 11.93 -3.26 13.43
C ARG A 176 13.22 -2.93 12.69
N LEU A 177 13.77 -3.91 11.97
CA LEU A 177 14.96 -3.77 11.15
C LEU A 177 14.74 -2.77 10.02
N VAL A 178 13.57 -2.80 9.37
CA VAL A 178 13.24 -1.88 8.27
C VAL A 178 13.11 -0.41 8.72
N GLY A 179 12.99 -0.17 10.03
CA GLY A 179 13.00 1.18 10.61
C GLY A 179 14.40 1.76 10.83
N MET A 180 15.46 0.96 10.66
CA MET A 180 16.84 1.40 10.85
C MET A 180 17.33 2.19 9.63
N ASN A 181 18.25 3.14 9.87
CA ASN A 181 19.02 3.71 8.76
C ASN A 181 20.05 2.68 8.25
N LEU A 182 20.54 2.86 7.02
CA LEU A 182 21.46 1.92 6.36
C LEU A 182 22.74 1.64 7.16
N ARG A 183 23.29 2.65 7.85
CA ARG A 183 24.50 2.48 8.67
C ARG A 183 24.22 1.62 9.90
N THR A 184 23.11 1.87 10.59
CA THR A 184 22.69 1.08 11.75
C THR A 184 22.37 -0.35 11.33
N PHE A 185 21.62 -0.54 10.25
CA PHE A 185 21.30 -1.88 9.73
C PHE A 185 22.57 -2.67 9.37
N ALA A 186 23.52 -2.05 8.68
CA ALA A 186 24.80 -2.70 8.34
C ALA A 186 25.66 -3.02 9.58
N ASN A 187 25.74 -2.10 10.54
CA ASN A 187 26.47 -2.33 11.80
C ASN A 187 25.83 -3.45 12.63
N GLU A 188 24.50 -3.48 12.70
CA GLU A 188 23.75 -4.54 13.41
C GLU A 188 23.97 -5.90 12.76
N THR A 189 23.90 -5.96 11.41
CA THR A 189 24.21 -7.18 10.63
C THR A 189 25.63 -7.71 10.89
N ALA A 190 26.59 -6.81 11.08
CA ALA A 190 27.99 -7.16 11.33
C ALA A 190 28.33 -7.39 12.81
N SER A 191 27.34 -7.29 13.70
CA SER A 191 27.54 -7.42 15.14
C SER A 191 27.50 -8.88 15.61
N GLU A 192 27.61 -9.09 16.92
CA GLU A 192 27.39 -10.40 17.57
C GLU A 192 25.91 -10.76 17.72
N SER A 193 25.00 -9.92 17.19
CA SER A 193 23.57 -10.20 17.16
C SER A 193 23.24 -11.40 16.26
N VAL A 194 22.21 -12.15 16.63
CA VAL A 194 21.68 -13.28 15.85
C VAL A 194 20.73 -12.83 14.73
N ALA A 195 20.33 -11.55 14.71
CA ALA A 195 19.51 -10.93 13.67
C ALA A 195 19.93 -9.47 13.44
N PRO A 196 19.93 -8.95 12.19
CA PRO A 196 19.47 -9.59 10.97
C PRO A 196 20.42 -10.68 10.45
N GLY A 197 19.85 -11.81 10.03
CA GLY A 197 20.58 -12.94 9.47
C GLY A 197 20.56 -13.01 7.94
N GLY A 198 21.05 -14.11 7.37
CA GLY A 198 21.08 -14.33 5.92
C GLY A 198 19.69 -14.28 5.25
N GLY A 199 18.63 -14.72 5.94
CA GLY A 199 17.26 -14.64 5.45
C GLY A 199 16.78 -13.19 5.31
N SER A 200 16.94 -12.40 6.38
CA SER A 200 16.66 -10.96 6.42
C SER A 200 17.40 -10.20 5.32
N ILE A 201 18.69 -10.49 5.13
CA ILE A 201 19.52 -9.89 4.06
C ILE A 201 19.05 -10.31 2.67
N SER A 202 18.64 -11.57 2.49
CA SER A 202 18.10 -12.05 1.21
C SER A 202 16.81 -11.32 0.86
N ALA A 203 15.89 -11.16 1.82
CA ALA A 203 14.67 -10.39 1.64
C ALA A 203 14.95 -8.93 1.25
N TYR A 204 15.89 -8.28 1.95
CA TYR A 204 16.25 -6.90 1.65
C TYR A 204 16.96 -6.73 0.30
N ALA A 205 17.84 -7.67 -0.07
CA ALA A 205 18.45 -7.70 -1.41
C ALA A 205 17.39 -7.82 -2.51
N GLY A 206 16.35 -8.64 -2.30
CA GLY A 206 15.20 -8.72 -3.18
C GLY A 206 14.46 -7.38 -3.28
N ALA A 207 14.21 -6.74 -2.14
CA ALA A 207 13.55 -5.44 -2.06
C ALA A 207 14.32 -4.35 -2.83
N LEU A 208 15.66 -4.33 -2.73
CA LEU A 208 16.51 -3.43 -3.52
C LEU A 208 16.42 -3.75 -5.02
N GLY A 209 16.44 -5.04 -5.38
CA GLY A 209 16.35 -5.48 -6.76
C GLY A 209 15.06 -5.03 -7.45
N ILE A 210 13.91 -5.25 -6.81
CA ILE A 210 12.62 -4.80 -7.33
C ILE A 210 12.47 -3.27 -7.26
N SER A 211 13.07 -2.59 -6.29
CA SER A 211 13.08 -1.13 -6.23
C SER A 211 13.75 -0.51 -7.45
N LEU A 212 14.86 -1.09 -7.93
CA LEU A 212 15.52 -0.65 -9.17
C LEU A 212 14.63 -0.87 -10.39
N ALA A 213 14.04 -2.05 -10.54
CA ALA A 213 13.12 -2.31 -11.66
C ALA A 213 11.89 -1.37 -11.62
N THR A 214 11.35 -1.11 -10.42
CA THR A 214 10.24 -0.16 -10.21
C THR A 214 10.66 1.28 -10.56
N MET A 215 11.89 1.68 -10.23
CA MET A 215 12.44 2.97 -10.66
C MET A 215 12.49 3.07 -12.19
N VAL A 216 12.96 2.03 -12.89
CA VAL A 216 12.95 2.03 -14.37
C VAL A 216 11.54 2.16 -14.91
N ALA A 217 10.56 1.46 -14.33
CA ALA A 217 9.15 1.59 -14.71
C ALA A 217 8.66 3.04 -14.52
N ASN A 218 8.92 3.65 -13.36
CA ASN A 218 8.53 5.04 -13.10
C ASN A 218 9.21 6.03 -14.06
N LEU A 219 10.51 5.88 -14.32
CA LEU A 219 11.23 6.71 -15.30
C LEU A 219 10.67 6.53 -16.72
N SER A 220 10.20 5.32 -17.05
CA SER A 220 9.59 5.01 -18.35
C SER A 220 8.21 5.64 -18.49
N SER A 221 7.39 5.60 -17.44
CA SER A 221 6.04 6.19 -17.43
C SER A 221 6.02 7.71 -17.64
N HIS A 222 7.14 8.38 -17.35
CA HIS A 222 7.28 9.84 -17.47
C HIS A 222 8.30 10.26 -18.54
N LYS A 223 8.68 9.33 -19.44
CA LYS A 223 9.63 9.61 -20.51
C LYS A 223 8.94 10.43 -21.62
N ARG A 224 9.51 11.60 -21.94
CA ARG A 224 9.03 12.44 -23.05
C ARG A 224 8.88 11.64 -24.34
N GLY A 225 7.72 11.75 -24.99
CA GLY A 225 7.39 11.03 -26.22
C GLY A 225 6.75 9.66 -25.99
N TRP A 226 6.63 9.21 -24.73
CA TRP A 226 5.92 8.00 -24.33
C TRP A 226 4.68 8.33 -23.49
N ASP A 227 4.12 9.53 -23.68
CA ASP A 227 3.01 10.05 -22.89
C ASP A 227 1.78 9.10 -22.94
N GLU A 228 1.54 8.41 -24.05
CA GLU A 228 0.45 7.43 -24.18
C GLU A 228 0.72 6.10 -23.47
N ARG A 229 1.98 5.81 -23.10
CA ARG A 229 2.42 4.57 -22.45
C ARG A 229 2.57 4.72 -20.93
N TRP A 230 2.19 5.86 -20.36
CA TRP A 230 2.31 6.10 -18.91
C TRP A 230 1.66 4.98 -18.09
N LYS A 231 0.48 4.51 -18.52
CA LYS A 231 -0.31 3.50 -17.80
C LYS A 231 0.33 2.12 -17.88
N GLU A 232 0.86 1.74 -19.04
CA GLU A 232 1.61 0.48 -19.22
C GLU A 232 2.74 0.36 -18.18
N PHE A 233 3.55 1.42 -18.05
CA PHE A 233 4.66 1.42 -17.09
C PHE A 233 4.20 1.67 -15.65
N SER A 234 3.10 2.38 -15.44
CA SER A 234 2.47 2.53 -14.13
C SER A 234 2.07 1.18 -13.56
N ASP A 235 1.49 0.29 -14.36
CA ASP A 235 1.04 -1.03 -13.91
C ASP A 235 2.23 -1.91 -13.49
N TRP A 236 3.35 -1.81 -14.21
CA TRP A 236 4.61 -2.43 -13.79
C TRP A 236 5.15 -1.85 -12.49
N ALA A 237 5.09 -0.52 -12.33
CA ALA A 237 5.55 0.15 -11.12
C ALA A 237 4.69 -0.22 -9.91
N GLU A 238 3.35 -0.33 -10.06
CA GLU A 238 2.46 -0.80 -9.00
C GLU A 238 2.78 -2.23 -8.57
N LYS A 239 2.98 -3.12 -9.54
CA LYS A 239 3.42 -4.49 -9.27
C LYS A 239 4.73 -4.49 -8.49
N GLY A 240 5.67 -3.63 -8.88
CA GLY A 240 6.95 -3.46 -8.21
C GLY A 240 6.84 -2.97 -6.76
N GLN A 241 6.00 -1.96 -6.49
CA GLN A 241 5.75 -1.46 -5.12
C GLN A 241 5.20 -2.56 -4.21
N ARG A 242 4.21 -3.32 -4.69
CA ARG A 242 3.62 -4.44 -3.92
C ARG A 242 4.69 -5.47 -3.54
N LEU A 243 5.48 -5.91 -4.51
CA LEU A 243 6.56 -6.89 -4.27
C LEU A 243 7.62 -6.36 -3.31
N LYS A 244 7.99 -5.07 -3.46
CA LYS A 244 8.92 -4.38 -2.57
C LYS A 244 8.40 -4.35 -1.13
N ASP A 245 7.14 -3.96 -0.93
CA ASP A 245 6.53 -3.87 0.42
C ASP A 245 6.39 -5.25 1.06
N GLU A 246 6.02 -6.29 0.30
CA GLU A 246 5.99 -7.67 0.79
C GLU A 246 7.41 -8.16 1.18
N LEU A 247 8.43 -7.86 0.39
CA LEU A 247 9.83 -8.23 0.70
C LEU A 247 10.37 -7.48 1.92
N LEU A 248 10.04 -6.19 2.09
CA LEU A 248 10.40 -5.43 3.28
C LEU A 248 9.75 -6.02 4.53
N HIS A 249 8.48 -6.41 4.46
CA HIS A 249 7.83 -7.10 5.56
C HIS A 249 8.56 -8.40 5.96
N LEU A 250 9.04 -9.16 4.97
CA LEU A 250 9.78 -10.40 5.21
C LEU A 250 11.15 -10.21 5.88
N VAL A 251 11.73 -9.01 5.82
CA VAL A 251 12.97 -8.69 6.57
C VAL A 251 12.74 -8.81 8.06
N ASP A 252 11.64 -8.23 8.57
CA ASP A 252 11.30 -8.33 9.99
C ASP A 252 10.74 -9.72 10.33
N GLU A 253 9.94 -10.32 9.43
CA GLU A 253 9.35 -11.65 9.68
C GLU A 253 10.39 -12.78 9.79
N ASP A 254 11.54 -12.67 9.12
CA ASP A 254 12.65 -13.61 9.29
C ASP A 254 13.19 -13.60 10.73
N THR A 255 13.29 -12.41 11.32
CA THR A 255 13.69 -12.25 12.74
C THR A 255 12.61 -12.81 13.68
N GLU A 256 11.33 -12.56 13.38
CA GLU A 256 10.22 -13.12 14.15
C GLU A 256 10.14 -14.65 14.05
N ALA A 257 10.40 -15.23 12.88
CA ALA A 257 10.46 -16.68 12.70
C ALA A 257 11.57 -17.31 13.54
N PHE A 258 12.75 -16.69 13.59
CA PHE A 258 13.84 -17.10 14.47
C PHE A 258 13.45 -17.01 15.96
N ASN A 259 12.82 -15.90 16.36
CA ASN A 259 12.36 -15.71 17.73
C ASN A 259 11.37 -16.80 18.16
N ARG A 260 10.44 -17.20 17.27
CA ARG A 260 9.50 -18.30 17.54
C ARG A 260 10.20 -19.64 17.76
N ILE A 261 11.25 -19.93 16.98
CA ILE A 261 12.07 -21.13 17.19
C ILE A 261 12.73 -21.10 18.58
N MET A 262 13.33 -19.98 18.96
CA MET A 262 13.98 -19.84 20.26
C MET A 262 13.00 -19.97 21.43
N GLN A 263 11.81 -19.37 21.30
CA GLN A 263 10.73 -19.52 22.29
C GLN A 263 10.29 -20.98 22.43
N ALA A 264 10.11 -21.69 21.31
CA ALA A 264 9.76 -23.11 21.32
C ALA A 264 10.85 -23.97 21.98
N PHE A 265 12.14 -23.67 21.74
CA PHE A 265 13.24 -24.34 22.42
C PHE A 265 13.27 -24.09 23.94
N GLY A 266 12.81 -22.92 24.38
CA GLY A 266 12.71 -22.52 25.79
C GLY A 266 11.56 -23.16 26.57
N MET A 267 10.61 -23.84 25.91
CA MET A 267 9.49 -24.47 26.58
C MET A 267 9.92 -25.57 27.58
N PRO A 268 9.12 -25.83 28.64
CA PRO A 268 9.36 -26.90 29.60
C PRO A 268 9.53 -28.29 28.96
N LYS A 269 10.23 -29.19 29.66
CA LYS A 269 10.56 -30.54 29.19
C LYS A 269 10.65 -31.58 30.31
N GLY A 270 10.00 -31.31 31.44
CA GLY A 270 10.02 -32.16 32.64
C GLY A 270 9.07 -33.35 32.53
N SER A 271 7.86 -33.16 31.99
CA SER A 271 6.88 -34.23 31.80
C SER A 271 6.83 -34.79 30.36
N PRO A 272 6.24 -35.98 30.12
CA PRO A 272 5.96 -36.48 28.78
C PRO A 272 5.08 -35.53 27.95
N GLU A 273 4.06 -34.93 28.57
CA GLU A 273 3.15 -33.97 27.93
C GLU A 273 3.89 -32.68 27.53
N GLU A 274 4.74 -32.16 28.42
CA GLU A 274 5.57 -30.99 28.12
C GLU A 274 6.55 -31.26 26.97
N LYS A 275 7.18 -32.45 26.95
CA LYS A 275 8.07 -32.85 25.85
C LYS A 275 7.31 -32.95 24.51
N ALA A 276 6.09 -33.48 24.52
CA ALA A 276 5.26 -33.57 23.33
C ALA A 276 4.85 -32.17 22.82
N ALA A 277 4.35 -31.31 23.70
CA ALA A 277 3.97 -29.93 23.37
C ALA A 277 5.16 -29.12 22.84
N ARG A 278 6.32 -29.22 23.51
CA ARG A 278 7.58 -28.60 23.06
C ARG A 278 8.00 -29.12 21.69
N SER A 279 7.93 -30.43 21.44
CA SER A 279 8.27 -30.98 20.14
C SER A 279 7.33 -30.48 19.04
N ALA A 280 6.02 -30.37 19.31
CA ALA A 280 5.06 -29.85 18.35
C ALA A 280 5.34 -28.36 18.04
N ALA A 281 5.55 -27.54 19.06
CA ALA A 281 5.87 -26.13 18.90
C ALA A 281 7.17 -25.90 18.10
N ILE A 282 8.21 -26.71 18.32
CA ILE A 282 9.44 -26.64 17.54
C ILE A 282 9.15 -26.96 16.07
N GLN A 283 8.37 -28.00 15.77
CA GLN A 283 8.06 -28.37 14.38
C GLN A 283 7.25 -27.28 13.66
N GLU A 284 6.24 -26.70 14.31
CA GLU A 284 5.47 -25.59 13.74
C GLU A 284 6.34 -24.34 13.53
N ALA A 285 7.19 -24.00 14.49
CA ALA A 285 8.12 -22.87 14.35
C ALA A 285 9.16 -23.11 13.23
N THR A 286 9.71 -24.33 13.11
CA THR A 286 10.61 -24.70 12.00
C THR A 286 9.89 -24.62 10.66
N LYS A 287 8.64 -25.07 10.57
CA LYS A 287 7.85 -24.99 9.34
C LYS A 287 7.65 -23.53 8.91
N TYR A 288 7.27 -22.67 9.85
CA TYR A 288 7.17 -21.23 9.60
C TYR A 288 8.51 -20.62 9.13
N ALA A 289 9.62 -20.99 9.76
CA ALA A 289 10.96 -20.53 9.37
C ALA A 289 11.44 -21.06 8.00
N ILE A 290 10.79 -22.08 7.44
CA ILE A 290 10.99 -22.51 6.04
C ILE A 290 10.11 -21.68 5.10
N GLU A 291 8.87 -21.41 5.51
CA GLU A 291 7.89 -20.66 4.71
C GLU A 291 8.33 -19.22 4.41
N ILE A 292 8.97 -18.54 5.37
CA ILE A 292 9.47 -17.16 5.20
C ILE A 292 10.50 -17.05 4.06
N PRO A 293 11.67 -17.74 4.09
CA PRO A 293 12.62 -17.66 2.99
C PRO A 293 12.05 -18.26 1.70
N PHE A 294 11.19 -19.29 1.75
CA PHE A 294 10.51 -19.78 0.55
C PHE A 294 9.64 -18.69 -0.10
N ARG A 295 8.94 -17.87 0.70
CA ARG A 295 8.19 -16.71 0.21
C ARG A 295 9.11 -15.64 -0.39
N VAL A 296 10.28 -15.40 0.22
CA VAL A 296 11.31 -14.50 -0.35
C VAL A 296 11.74 -14.98 -1.74
N MET A 297 11.94 -16.29 -1.94
CA MET A 297 12.27 -16.85 -3.26
C MET A 297 11.19 -16.56 -4.29
N GLN A 298 9.92 -16.80 -3.94
CA GLN A 298 8.78 -16.56 -4.83
C GLN A 298 8.70 -15.10 -5.28
N LEU A 299 8.75 -14.17 -4.32
CA LEU A 299 8.64 -12.73 -4.60
C LEU A 299 9.86 -12.19 -5.35
N SER A 300 11.05 -12.68 -5.03
CA SER A 300 12.28 -12.29 -5.70
C SER A 300 12.30 -12.79 -7.14
N LEU A 301 11.86 -14.02 -7.40
CA LEU A 301 11.72 -14.54 -8.76
C LEU A 301 10.65 -13.75 -9.54
N GLU A 302 9.50 -13.45 -8.92
CA GLU A 302 8.47 -12.61 -9.55
C GLU A 302 9.00 -11.21 -9.92
N SER A 303 9.87 -10.66 -9.07
CA SER A 303 10.54 -9.38 -9.29
C SER A 303 11.47 -9.39 -10.51
N MET A 304 12.08 -10.53 -10.84
CA MET A 304 12.93 -10.67 -12.02
C MET A 304 12.15 -10.54 -13.32
N HIS A 305 10.88 -10.94 -13.35
CA HIS A 305 10.03 -10.70 -14.53
C HIS A 305 9.77 -9.20 -14.75
N VAL A 306 9.65 -8.41 -13.67
CA VAL A 306 9.56 -6.95 -13.77
C VAL A 306 10.88 -6.39 -14.31
N ALA A 307 12.02 -6.83 -13.76
CA ALA A 307 13.33 -6.41 -14.24
C ALA A 307 13.55 -6.75 -15.73
N LYS A 308 13.15 -7.93 -16.19
CA LYS A 308 13.21 -8.32 -17.60
C LYS A 308 12.35 -7.42 -18.47
N ALA A 309 11.09 -7.20 -18.12
CA ALA A 309 10.21 -6.29 -18.87
C ALA A 309 10.83 -4.89 -18.98
N MET A 310 11.41 -4.39 -17.88
CA MET A 310 12.05 -3.07 -17.86
C MET A 310 13.36 -3.01 -18.67
N ALA A 311 14.10 -4.12 -18.78
CA ALA A 311 15.26 -4.22 -19.66
C ALA A 311 14.87 -4.28 -21.14
N GLU A 312 13.73 -4.90 -21.47
CA GLU A 312 13.25 -5.08 -22.85
C GLU A 312 12.55 -3.85 -23.41
N THR A 313 11.64 -3.24 -22.64
CA THR A 313 10.71 -2.22 -23.14
C THR A 313 10.77 -0.90 -22.37
N GLY A 314 11.45 -0.88 -21.22
CA GLY A 314 11.62 0.29 -20.37
C GLY A 314 12.59 1.33 -20.94
N ASN A 315 12.83 2.38 -20.16
CA ASN A 315 13.67 3.50 -20.55
C ASN A 315 15.10 3.03 -20.86
N PRO A 316 15.60 3.16 -22.11
CA PRO A 316 16.93 2.67 -22.49
C PRO A 316 18.06 3.30 -21.68
N ASN A 317 17.87 4.53 -21.19
CA ASN A 317 18.85 5.25 -20.38
C ASN A 317 19.03 4.67 -18.97
N SER A 318 18.17 3.74 -18.56
CA SER A 318 18.16 3.10 -17.25
C SER A 318 18.22 1.57 -17.35
N VAL A 319 18.67 1.06 -18.50
CA VAL A 319 18.74 -0.39 -18.75
C VAL A 319 19.70 -1.08 -17.77
N THR A 320 20.77 -0.40 -17.34
CA THR A 320 21.70 -0.91 -16.33
C THR A 320 21.03 -1.14 -14.98
N ASP A 321 20.08 -0.27 -14.60
CA ASP A 321 19.34 -0.38 -13.34
C ASP A 321 18.46 -1.64 -13.33
N ALA A 322 17.83 -1.96 -14.48
CA ALA A 322 17.09 -3.22 -14.64
C ALA A 322 18.02 -4.46 -14.51
N GLY A 323 19.23 -4.37 -15.07
CA GLY A 323 20.24 -5.42 -14.95
C GLY A 323 20.71 -5.66 -13.51
N VAL A 324 21.05 -4.60 -12.79
CA VAL A 324 21.41 -4.68 -11.36
C VAL A 324 20.21 -5.19 -10.54
N GLY A 325 18.99 -4.75 -10.87
CA GLY A 325 17.76 -5.26 -10.27
C GLY A 325 17.63 -6.78 -10.38
N GLY A 326 17.87 -7.33 -11.57
CA GLY A 326 17.89 -8.78 -11.81
C GLY A 326 18.97 -9.53 -11.02
N LEU A 327 20.18 -8.96 -10.91
CA LEU A 327 21.28 -9.52 -10.12
C LEU A 327 20.95 -9.60 -8.62
N CYS A 328 20.39 -8.53 -8.07
CA CYS A 328 19.95 -8.47 -6.68
C CYS A 328 18.85 -9.50 -6.40
N ALA A 329 17.85 -9.58 -7.27
CA ALA A 329 16.76 -10.55 -7.14
C ALA A 329 17.25 -12.00 -7.25
N ARG A 330 18.17 -12.32 -8.17
CA ARG A 330 18.82 -13.65 -8.23
C ARG A 330 19.53 -13.99 -6.92
N THR A 331 20.28 -13.04 -6.38
CA THR A 331 21.01 -13.21 -5.11
C THR A 331 20.05 -13.48 -3.96
N ALA A 332 18.91 -12.79 -3.93
CA ALA A 332 17.85 -13.02 -2.96
C ALA A 332 17.25 -14.44 -3.05
N VAL A 333 16.97 -14.93 -4.26
CA VAL A 333 16.48 -16.31 -4.47
C VAL A 333 17.48 -17.35 -3.95
N ILE A 334 18.75 -17.24 -4.35
CA ILE A 334 19.79 -18.20 -3.95
C ILE A 334 20.05 -18.11 -2.44
N GLY A 335 20.13 -16.89 -1.89
CA GLY A 335 20.30 -16.65 -0.46
C GLY A 335 19.17 -17.25 0.38
N ALA A 336 17.93 -17.02 -0.04
CA ALA A 336 16.77 -17.57 0.63
C ALA A 336 16.68 -19.11 0.49
N HIS A 337 17.09 -19.68 -0.65
CA HIS A 337 17.16 -21.12 -0.82
C HIS A 337 18.09 -21.79 0.21
N MET A 338 19.26 -21.20 0.47
CA MET A 338 20.15 -21.72 1.52
C MET A 338 19.48 -21.74 2.90
N ASN A 339 18.68 -20.70 3.22
CA ASN A 339 17.93 -20.64 4.48
C ASN A 339 16.78 -21.68 4.54
N VAL A 340 16.11 -21.95 3.41
CA VAL A 340 15.14 -23.06 3.29
C VAL A 340 15.81 -24.38 3.63
N LEU A 341 16.97 -24.67 3.03
CA LEU A 341 17.72 -25.92 3.25
C LEU A 341 18.18 -26.06 4.70
N THR A 342 18.70 -24.99 5.30
CA THR A 342 19.14 -24.99 6.70
C THR A 342 18.00 -25.35 7.65
N ASN A 343 16.83 -24.73 7.49
CA ASN A 343 15.69 -25.01 8.37
C ASN A 343 15.05 -26.38 8.09
N ALA A 344 15.03 -26.83 6.82
CA ALA A 344 14.51 -28.12 6.42
C ALA A 344 15.19 -29.30 7.15
N ALA A 345 16.49 -29.18 7.47
CA ALA A 345 17.22 -30.21 8.20
C ALA A 345 16.64 -30.51 9.60
N GLY A 346 15.89 -29.57 10.19
CA GLY A 346 15.25 -29.72 11.50
C GLY A 346 13.79 -30.18 11.49
N LEU A 347 13.17 -30.31 10.30
CA LEU A 347 11.75 -30.62 10.16
C LEU A 347 11.53 -32.12 9.88
N LYS A 348 10.51 -32.72 10.51
CA LYS A 348 10.13 -34.14 10.35
C LYS A 348 8.98 -34.36 9.38
N ASP A 349 8.22 -33.32 9.06
CA ASP A 349 7.08 -33.35 8.12
C ASP A 349 7.60 -33.58 6.69
N LYS A 350 7.69 -34.86 6.29
CA LYS A 350 8.24 -35.27 4.99
C LYS A 350 7.37 -34.81 3.83
N ASP A 351 6.05 -34.90 3.96
CA ASP A 351 5.12 -34.49 2.90
C ASP A 351 5.28 -33.00 2.57
N PHE A 352 5.51 -32.17 3.60
CA PHE A 352 5.84 -30.77 3.39
C PHE A 352 7.20 -30.57 2.68
N LEU A 353 8.24 -31.27 3.12
CA LEU A 353 9.59 -31.16 2.54
C LEU A 353 9.66 -31.65 1.09
N ASP A 354 9.00 -32.77 0.79
CA ASP A 354 8.95 -33.37 -0.56
C ASP A 354 8.24 -32.44 -1.56
N ARG A 355 7.39 -31.52 -1.07
CA ARG A 355 6.77 -30.47 -1.88
C ARG A 355 7.63 -29.22 -2.01
N ILE A 356 8.22 -28.75 -0.91
CA ILE A 356 8.91 -27.44 -0.85
C ILE A 356 10.30 -27.50 -1.48
N LEU A 357 11.09 -28.55 -1.21
CA LEU A 357 12.49 -28.60 -1.62
C LEU A 357 12.68 -28.66 -3.15
N PRO A 358 11.93 -29.50 -3.91
CA PRO A 358 12.03 -29.49 -5.36
C PRO A 358 11.61 -28.15 -5.98
N GLU A 359 10.59 -27.51 -5.41
CA GLU A 359 10.10 -26.22 -5.89
C GLU A 359 11.11 -25.09 -5.61
N ALA A 360 11.77 -25.10 -4.44
CA ALA A 360 12.85 -24.18 -4.13
C ALA A 360 14.04 -24.33 -5.11
N GLN A 361 14.43 -25.57 -5.42
CA GLN A 361 15.47 -25.84 -6.41
C GLN A 361 15.05 -25.38 -7.81
N ARG A 362 13.80 -25.61 -8.21
CA ARG A 362 13.24 -25.16 -9.50
C ARG A 362 13.33 -23.64 -9.62
N MET A 363 12.88 -22.90 -8.60
CA MET A 363 12.95 -21.43 -8.58
C MET A 363 14.39 -20.92 -8.65
N THR A 364 15.34 -21.61 -8.02
CA THR A 364 16.76 -21.25 -8.09
C THR A 364 17.29 -21.36 -9.52
N ASN A 365 17.04 -22.48 -10.19
CA ASN A 365 17.47 -22.70 -11.57
C ASN A 365 16.81 -21.69 -12.53
N GLU A 366 15.53 -21.38 -12.30
CA GLU A 366 14.79 -20.38 -13.08
C GLU A 366 15.36 -18.98 -12.89
N ALA A 367 15.69 -18.59 -11.65
CA ALA A 367 16.31 -17.30 -11.36
C ALA A 367 17.68 -17.17 -12.04
N GLU A 368 18.51 -18.21 -12.00
CA GLU A 368 19.81 -18.20 -12.69
C GLU A 368 19.67 -18.02 -14.21
N ALA A 369 18.74 -18.75 -14.84
CA ALA A 369 18.48 -18.62 -16.27
C ALA A 369 17.93 -17.23 -16.62
N LEU A 370 16.95 -16.74 -15.86
CA LEU A 370 16.30 -15.47 -16.09
C LEU A 370 17.26 -14.29 -15.90
N GLU A 371 18.17 -14.36 -14.93
CA GLU A 371 19.21 -13.35 -14.77
C GLU A 371 20.16 -13.30 -15.97
N GLN A 372 20.55 -14.47 -16.50
CA GLN A 372 21.41 -14.53 -17.69
C GLN A 372 20.72 -13.89 -18.91
N GLU A 373 19.42 -14.14 -19.09
CA GLU A 373 18.61 -13.49 -20.12
C GLU A 373 18.58 -11.97 -19.95
N ILE A 374 18.25 -11.49 -18.74
CA ILE A 374 18.22 -10.05 -18.42
C ILE A 374 19.57 -9.42 -18.73
N ARG A 375 20.66 -10.03 -18.27
CA ARG A 375 22.02 -9.51 -18.49
C ARG A 375 22.37 -9.49 -19.98
N ALA A 376 21.96 -10.49 -20.75
CA ALA A 376 22.17 -10.51 -22.19
C ALA A 376 21.40 -9.39 -22.91
N ILE A 377 20.17 -9.10 -22.49
CA ILE A 377 19.37 -7.96 -23.01
C ILE A 377 20.07 -6.64 -22.68
N VAL A 378 20.51 -6.47 -21.43
CA VAL A 378 21.18 -5.26 -20.97
C VAL A 378 22.47 -5.01 -21.74
N ILE A 379 23.34 -6.02 -21.88
CA ILE A 379 24.59 -5.89 -22.63
C ILE A 379 24.34 -5.53 -24.10
N ARG A 380 23.31 -6.12 -24.72
CA ARG A 380 22.93 -5.81 -26.11
C ARG A 380 22.48 -4.36 -26.27
N ASN A 381 21.82 -3.78 -25.26
CA ASN A 381 21.26 -2.43 -25.32
C ASN A 381 22.26 -1.34 -24.87
N ILE A 382 23.41 -1.71 -24.31
CA ILE A 382 24.50 -0.78 -23.95
C ILE A 382 25.43 -0.53 -25.14
N GLY A 383 25.65 -1.55 -25.97
CA GLY A 383 26.39 -1.46 -27.25
C GLY A 383 25.46 -1.15 -28.42
#